data_AF-A0A9R1V4Q7-F1
#
_entry.id   AF-A0A9R1V4Q7-F1
#
_cell.length_a   1.000
_cell.length_b   1.000
_cell.length_c   1.000
_cell.angle_alpha   90.00
_cell.angle_beta   90.00
_cell.angle_gamma   90.00
#
_symmetry.space_group_name_H-M   'P 1'
#
loop_
_entity.id
_entity.type
_entity.pdbx_description
1 polymer ?
#
loop_
_entity_poly.entity_id
_entity_poly.type
_entity_poly.pdbx_seq_one_letter_code
_entity_poly.pdbx_strand_id
1 'polypeptide(L)'
;MELVHAELLQAIKDAEEGLFVLKRARLLQEVDILQKTKEGDKGLNQNPVDSKHKEVEADDTNQSKEVEVEYSIGSKCRFRHSDGRWYNGLIVALEGCNDAKVCFLTPTSENQLVFVDL
;
A
#
# COMPACT_ATOMS: atom_id res chain seq x y z
N MET A 1 -25.71 28.89 -18.85
CA MET A 1 -25.69 27.74 -17.93
C MET A 1 -25.13 26.49 -18.60
N GLU A 2 -25.48 26.20 -19.87
CA GLU A 2 -24.91 25.07 -20.62
C GLU A 2 -23.39 25.15 -20.83
N LEU A 3 -22.81 26.34 -21.06
CA LEU A 3 -21.37 26.49 -21.29
C LEU A 3 -20.53 26.05 -20.07
N VAL A 4 -20.92 26.51 -18.88
CA VAL A 4 -20.25 26.14 -17.61
C VAL A 4 -20.37 24.64 -17.33
N HIS A 5 -21.51 24.03 -17.66
CA HIS A 5 -21.69 22.60 -17.53
C HIS A 5 -20.78 21.81 -18.48
N ALA A 6 -20.62 22.26 -19.73
CA ALA A 6 -19.71 21.65 -20.68
C ALA A 6 -18.23 21.79 -20.24
N GLU A 7 -17.84 22.96 -19.74
CA GLU A 7 -16.50 23.20 -19.19
C GLU A 7 -16.21 22.30 -17.98
N LEU A 8 -17.18 22.15 -17.07
CA LEU A 8 -17.05 21.25 -15.91
C LEU A 8 -16.85 19.80 -16.34
N LEU A 9 -17.66 19.31 -17.29
CA LEU A 9 -17.52 17.95 -17.81
C LEU A 9 -16.16 17.74 -18.49
N GLN A 10 -15.65 18.75 -19.19
CA GLN A 10 -14.33 18.65 -19.81
C GLN A 10 -13.23 18.61 -18.76
N ALA A 11 -13.29 19.46 -17.73
CA ALA A 11 -12.32 19.48 -16.64
C ALA A 11 -12.27 18.15 -15.88
N ILE A 12 -13.43 17.51 -15.66
CA ILE A 12 -13.50 16.17 -15.04
C ILE A 12 -12.78 15.14 -15.91
N LYS A 13 -13.09 15.10 -17.22
CA LYS A 13 -12.44 14.18 -18.15
C LYS A 13 -10.93 14.36 -18.21
N ASP A 14 -10.48 15.61 -18.27
CA ASP A 14 -9.05 15.94 -18.30
C ASP A 14 -8.34 15.49 -17.00
N ALA A 15 -9.01 15.65 -15.86
CA ALA A 15 -8.52 15.16 -14.57
C ALA A 15 -8.48 13.62 -14.49
N GLU A 16 -9.51 12.94 -15.01
CA GLU A 16 -9.58 11.48 -15.08
C GLU A 16 -8.46 10.90 -15.96
N GLU A 17 -8.23 11.48 -17.14
CA GLU A 17 -7.15 11.08 -18.04
C GLU A 17 -5.77 11.34 -17.40
N GLY A 18 -5.59 12.53 -16.81
CA GLY A 18 -4.36 12.85 -16.08
C GLY A 18 -4.07 11.85 -14.96
N LEU A 19 -5.09 11.48 -14.18
CA LEU A 19 -4.98 10.49 -13.11
C LEU A 19 -4.63 9.10 -13.66
N PHE A 20 -5.24 8.69 -14.78
CA PHE A 20 -4.94 7.41 -15.44
C PHE A 20 -3.47 7.33 -15.88
N VAL A 21 -2.97 8.37 -16.53
CA VAL A 21 -1.56 8.45 -16.97
C VAL A 21 -0.60 8.36 -15.78
N LEU A 22 -0.87 9.10 -14.70
CA LEU A 22 -0.04 9.09 -13.49
C LEU A 22 -0.02 7.71 -12.81
N LYS A 23 -1.19 7.06 -12.67
CA LYS A 23 -1.28 5.69 -12.12
C LYS A 23 -0.48 4.70 -12.96
N ARG A 24 -0.60 4.77 -14.29
CA ARG A 24 0.16 3.92 -15.21
C ARG A 24 1.67 4.14 -15.06
N ALA A 25 2.11 5.40 -15.01
CA ALA A 25 3.52 5.73 -14.85
C ALA A 25 4.09 5.18 -13.53
N ARG A 26 3.35 5.30 -12.41
CA ARG A 26 3.74 4.74 -11.12
C ARG A 26 3.89 3.21 -11.18
N LEU A 27 2.89 2.51 -11.74
CA LEU A 27 2.95 1.04 -11.86
C LEU A 27 4.17 0.58 -12.66
N LEU A 28 4.50 1.27 -13.76
CA LEU A 28 5.69 0.97 -14.56
C LEU A 28 6.98 1.18 -13.74
N GLN A 29 7.07 2.26 -12.97
CA GLN A 29 8.21 2.50 -12.08
C GLN A 29 8.35 1.43 -11.00
N GLU A 30 7.25 1.00 -10.38
CA GLU A 30 7.26 -0.10 -9.39
C GLU A 30 7.76 -1.41 -10.01
N VAL A 31 7.33 -1.72 -11.24
CA VAL A 31 7.82 -2.89 -11.99
C VAL A 31 9.33 -2.77 -12.25
N ASP A 32 9.81 -1.62 -12.70
CA ASP A 32 11.25 -1.39 -12.95
C ASP A 32 12.08 -1.55 -11.67
N ILE A 33 11.59 -1.05 -10.53
CA ILE A 33 12.25 -1.21 -9.23
C ILE A 33 12.33 -2.70 -8.86
N LEU A 34 11.22 -3.43 -8.98
CA LEU A 34 11.17 -4.86 -8.68
C LEU A 34 12.12 -5.67 -9.58
N GLN A 35 12.24 -5.31 -10.86
CA GLN A 35 13.17 -5.94 -11.79
C GLN A 35 14.63 -5.68 -11.38
N LYS A 36 14.98 -4.43 -11.06
CA LYS A 36 16.33 -4.08 -10.58
C LYS A 36 16.70 -4.80 -9.28
N THR A 37 15.76 -4.93 -8.34
CA THR A 37 16.00 -5.71 -7.11
C THR A 37 16.21 -7.19 -7.38
N LYS A 38 15.53 -7.77 -8.39
CA LYS A 38 15.74 -9.18 -8.78
C LYS A 38 17.06 -9.40 -9.51
N GLU A 39 17.55 -8.41 -10.24
CA GLU A 39 18.83 -8.47 -10.94
C GLU A 39 20.02 -8.23 -10.00
N GLY A 40 19.85 -7.42 -8.95
CA GLY A 40 20.83 -7.20 -7.89
C GLY A 40 21.01 -8.39 -6.92
N ASP A 41 20.11 -9.36 -6.93
CA ASP A 41 20.12 -10.53 -6.03
C ASP A 41 20.94 -11.72 -6.57
N LYS A 42 21.66 -11.56 -7.69
CA LYS A 42 22.65 -12.55 -8.15
C LYS A 42 24.00 -12.46 -7.44
N GLY A 43 24.08 -11.78 -6.30
CA GLY A 43 25.35 -11.45 -5.65
C GLY A 43 25.48 -11.76 -4.16
N LEU A 44 24.42 -12.12 -3.43
CA LEU A 44 24.53 -12.34 -1.98
C LEU A 44 23.79 -13.59 -1.55
N ASN A 45 24.59 -14.60 -1.18
CA ASN A 45 24.15 -15.75 -0.40
C ASN A 45 23.30 -15.29 0.79
N GLN A 46 22.05 -15.78 0.90
CA GLN A 46 21.54 -16.44 2.10
C GLN A 46 20.09 -16.94 1.93
N ASN A 47 19.99 -18.27 1.90
CA ASN A 47 18.92 -19.19 2.32
C ASN A 47 17.47 -19.05 1.77
N PRO A 48 16.92 -20.13 1.18
CA PRO A 48 15.52 -20.18 0.78
C PRO A 48 14.63 -20.37 2.01
N VAL A 49 13.72 -19.43 2.27
CA VAL A 49 12.59 -19.68 3.17
C VAL A 49 11.37 -19.93 2.29
N ASP A 50 10.89 -21.17 2.36
CA ASP A 50 9.76 -21.72 1.64
C ASP A 50 8.52 -20.83 1.70
N SER A 51 8.17 -20.27 0.55
CA SER A 51 6.86 -19.68 0.29
C SER A 51 5.79 -20.77 0.29
N LYS A 52 5.25 -21.10 1.48
CA LYS A 52 3.95 -21.77 1.54
C LYS A 52 2.85 -20.72 1.48
N HIS A 53 2.54 -20.32 0.25
CA HIS A 53 1.35 -19.57 -0.10
C HIS A 53 0.14 -20.34 0.45
N LYS A 54 -0.52 -19.77 1.47
CA LYS A 54 -1.89 -20.10 1.80
C LYS A 54 -2.68 -18.82 1.55
N GLU A 55 -3.28 -18.72 0.37
CA GLU A 55 -4.44 -17.87 0.16
C GLU A 55 -5.47 -18.31 1.21
N VAL A 56 -5.71 -17.46 2.20
CA VAL A 56 -6.82 -17.65 3.12
C VAL A 56 -7.85 -16.63 2.70
N GLU A 57 -8.89 -17.14 2.03
CA GLU A 57 -10.11 -16.42 1.74
C GLU A 57 -10.64 -15.77 3.02
N ALA A 58 -11.14 -14.54 2.88
CA ALA A 58 -11.72 -13.77 3.95
C ALA A 58 -12.99 -14.48 4.44
N ASP A 59 -12.89 -15.16 5.59
CA ASP A 59 -14.07 -15.57 6.36
C ASP A 59 -14.27 -14.58 7.51
N ASP A 60 -15.46 -13.98 7.49
CA ASP A 60 -15.98 -13.01 8.43
C ASP A 60 -16.35 -13.75 9.71
N THR A 61 -15.45 -13.83 10.69
CA THR A 61 -15.82 -14.24 12.05
C THR A 61 -14.98 -13.51 13.08
N ASN A 62 -15.66 -12.66 13.83
CA ASN A 62 -15.26 -12.10 15.11
C ASN A 62 -14.72 -13.20 16.06
N GLN A 63 -13.40 -13.34 16.14
CA GLN A 63 -12.79 -13.95 17.31
C GLN A 63 -11.41 -13.34 17.56
N SER A 64 -11.36 -12.53 18.62
CA SER A 64 -10.16 -12.06 19.28
C SER A 64 -9.29 -13.25 19.68
N LYS A 65 -8.38 -13.64 18.79
CA LYS A 65 -7.22 -14.42 19.14
C LYS A 65 -6.06 -13.47 18.96
N GLU A 66 -5.54 -12.98 20.08
CA GLU A 66 -4.24 -12.31 20.17
C GLU A 66 -3.20 -13.32 19.71
N VAL A 67 -3.05 -13.44 18.38
CA VAL A 67 -1.83 -13.95 17.80
C VAL A 67 -0.85 -12.81 18.06
N GLU A 68 0.21 -13.07 18.82
CA GLU A 68 1.39 -12.20 18.82
C GLU A 68 1.91 -12.18 17.38
N VAL A 69 1.36 -11.28 16.57
CA VAL A 69 1.83 -11.05 15.21
C VAL A 69 3.06 -10.18 15.36
N GLU A 70 4.23 -10.80 15.18
CA GLU A 70 5.48 -10.07 15.16
C GLU A 70 5.56 -9.26 13.85
N TYR A 71 5.29 -7.96 13.96
CA TYR A 71 5.33 -7.04 12.84
C TYR A 71 6.77 -6.65 12.52
N SER A 72 7.12 -6.67 11.24
CA SER A 72 8.43 -6.23 10.73
C SER A 72 8.27 -5.28 9.55
N ILE A 73 9.36 -4.61 9.15
CA ILE A 73 9.37 -3.78 7.96
C ILE A 73 9.01 -4.64 6.74
N GLY A 74 8.00 -4.21 5.97
CA GLY A 74 7.44 -4.96 4.85
C GLY A 74 6.22 -5.82 5.22
N SER A 75 5.86 -5.97 6.50
CA SER A 75 4.62 -6.64 6.88
C SER A 75 3.40 -5.82 6.42
N LYS A 76 2.38 -6.52 5.91
CA LYS A 76 1.06 -5.94 5.66
C LYS A 76 0.29 -5.90 6.97
N CYS A 77 -0.41 -4.81 7.23
CA CYS A 77 -1.21 -4.61 8.43
C CYS A 77 -2.55 -3.92 8.10
N ARG A 78 -3.43 -3.84 9.11
CA ARG A 78 -4.52 -2.86 9.12
C ARG A 78 -4.19 -1.78 10.12
N PHE A 79 -4.45 -0.53 9.74
CA PHE A 79 -4.21 0.62 10.60
C PHE A 79 -5.41 1.56 10.60
N ARG A 80 -5.60 2.29 11.71
CA ARG A 80 -6.69 3.26 11.85
C ARG A 80 -6.17 4.65 11.52
N HIS A 81 -6.75 5.28 10.51
CA HIS A 81 -6.37 6.64 10.12
C HIS A 81 -7.07 7.69 11.00
N SER A 82 -6.65 8.94 10.89
CA SER A 82 -7.21 10.08 11.64
C SER A 82 -8.70 10.33 11.39
N ASP A 83 -9.23 9.87 10.25
CA ASP A 83 -10.66 9.88 9.92
C ASP A 83 -11.48 8.80 10.65
N GLY A 84 -10.81 7.97 11.46
CA GLY A 84 -11.40 6.89 12.24
C GLY A 84 -11.68 5.60 11.47
N ARG A 85 -11.39 5.54 10.16
CA ARG A 85 -11.58 4.38 9.29
C ARG A 85 -10.33 3.49 9.29
N TRP A 86 -10.56 2.20 8.99
CA TRP A 86 -9.51 1.20 8.92
C TRP A 86 -9.05 0.99 7.48
N TYR A 87 -7.74 1.07 7.26
CA TYR A 87 -7.12 0.89 5.95
C TYR A 87 -6.13 -0.26 5.95
N ASN A 88 -5.86 -0.81 4.76
CA ASN A 88 -4.77 -1.75 4.56
C ASN A 88 -3.47 -0.96 4.40
N GLY A 89 -2.42 -1.37 5.09
CA GLY A 89 -1.13 -0.71 5.07
C GLY A 89 0.04 -1.65 4.93
N LEU A 90 1.20 -1.06 4.68
CA LEU A 90 2.51 -1.71 4.67
C LEU A 90 3.43 -0.97 5.64
N ILE A 91 4.06 -1.71 6.54
CA ILE A 91 5.04 -1.14 7.46
C ILE A 91 6.30 -0.77 6.67
N VAL A 92 6.68 0.51 6.70
CA VAL A 92 7.86 1.03 5.98
C VAL A 92 9.00 1.41 6.92
N ALA A 93 8.71 1.64 8.21
CA ALA A 93 9.71 1.81 9.25
C ALA A 93 9.13 1.44 10.62
N LEU A 94 10.00 1.04 11.54
CA LEU A 94 9.68 0.88 12.96
C LEU A 94 10.32 2.06 13.72
N GLU A 95 9.56 2.71 14.57
CA GLU A 95 10.03 3.78 15.47
C GLU A 95 9.84 3.31 16.92
N GLY A 96 10.93 3.11 17.66
CA GLY A 96 10.85 2.60 19.03
C GLY A 96 10.42 1.13 19.14
N CYS A 97 9.84 0.77 20.28
CA CYS A 97 9.43 -0.62 20.56
C CYS A 97 8.03 -0.96 20.03
N ASN A 98 7.15 0.03 19.86
CA ASN A 98 5.74 -0.19 19.55
C ASN A 98 5.19 0.73 18.46
N ASP A 99 5.98 1.62 17.86
CA ASP A 99 5.47 2.54 16.84
C ASP A 99 5.97 2.12 15.46
N ALA A 100 5.16 2.38 14.44
CA ALA A 100 5.56 2.14 13.06
C ALA A 100 5.05 3.22 12.11
N LYS A 101 5.85 3.47 11.07
CA LYS A 101 5.40 4.20 9.89
C LYS A 101 4.73 3.21 8.95
N VAL A 102 3.50 3.54 8.58
CA VAL A 102 2.70 2.73 7.68
C VAL A 102 2.31 3.56 6.46
N CYS A 103 2.48 3.01 5.27
CA CYS A 103 1.91 3.57 4.05
C CYS A 103 0.61 2.85 3.69
N PHE A 104 -0.34 3.54 3.06
CA PHE A 104 -1.52 2.88 2.50
C PHE A 104 -1.09 1.88 1.43
N LEU A 105 -1.65 0.67 1.48
CA LEU A 105 -1.38 -0.38 0.49
C LEU A 105 -2.03 -0.04 -0.87
N THR A 106 -3.13 0.71 -0.87
CA THR A 106 -3.84 1.15 -2.07
C THR A 106 -4.16 2.65 -1.99
N PRO A 107 -3.16 3.54 -2.12
CA PRO A 107 -3.38 4.97 -2.01
C PRO A 107 -4.17 5.48 -3.22
N THR A 108 -5.33 6.09 -2.98
CA THR A 108 -6.14 6.74 -4.03
C THR A 108 -5.69 8.18 -4.31
N SER A 109 -4.81 8.73 -3.48
CA SER A 109 -4.15 10.04 -3.62
C SER A 109 -2.64 9.92 -3.30
N GLU A 110 -1.83 10.82 -3.86
CA GLU A 110 -0.37 10.78 -3.75
C GLU A 110 0.13 10.89 -2.28
N ASN A 111 1.01 9.97 -1.87
CA ASN A 111 1.90 10.03 -0.69
C ASN A 111 1.30 10.46 0.66
N GLN A 112 0.24 9.79 1.14
CA GLN A 112 -0.14 9.89 2.55
C GLN A 112 0.58 8.82 3.37
N LEU A 113 1.70 9.17 3.99
CA LEU A 113 2.31 8.35 5.05
C LEU A 113 1.56 8.64 6.36
N VAL A 114 1.20 7.59 7.11
CA VAL A 114 0.49 7.72 8.38
C VAL A 114 1.28 6.97 9.45
N PHE A 115 1.42 7.61 10.61
CA PHE A 115 2.03 7.01 11.80
C PHE A 115 0.95 6.25 12.57
N VAL A 116 1.23 5.01 12.96
CA VAL A 116 0.32 4.23 13.80
C VAL A 116 1.08 3.43 14.86
N ASP A 117 0.48 3.34 16.04
CA ASP A 117 0.94 2.48 17.13
C ASP A 117 0.54 1.03 16.77
N LEU A 118 1.50 0.10 16.92
CA LEU A 118 1.33 -1.34 16.68
C LEU A 118 0.82 -2.07 17.93
#